data_AF-W6QN02-F1
#
_entry.id   AF-W6QN02-F1
#
_cell.length_a   1.000
_cell.length_b   1.000
_cell.length_c   1.000
_cell.angle_alpha   90.00
_cell.angle_beta   90.00
_cell.angle_gamma   90.00
#
_symmetry.space_group_name_H-M   'P 1'
#
loop_
_entity.id
_entity.type
_entity.pdbx_description
1 polymer ?
#
loop_
_entity_poly.entity_id
_entity_poly.type
_entity_poly.pdbx_seq_one_letter_code
_entity_poly.pdbx_strand_id
1 'polypeptide(L)'
;MFHNSQESIEDPSRSLLGYVHYTFVNGSRNRQYRPAPGGRSNEIGWRIHLKRKARTTPKEWTDDPYFVCHLLALAQLKDRNRTVNPSKPITYTSRLLATHIHEKHFIILYEAQITSEVLNALSHWRDATTPIQWPTIKRKRIPYQPYDTFASRLIAEIRESRPSDSLSNISDGVDSVDEHGGERPYEPEDSGSSKMMRTSKEAGL
;
A
#
# COMPACT_ATOMS: atom_id res chain seq x y z
N MET A 1 -17.70 30.70 -30.54
CA MET A 1 -17.60 29.35 -31.13
C MET A 1 -16.70 28.53 -30.23
N PHE A 2 -17.28 27.67 -29.40
CA PHE A 2 -16.52 26.72 -28.58
C PHE A 2 -16.65 25.37 -29.25
N HIS A 3 -15.55 24.81 -29.74
CA HIS A 3 -15.53 23.44 -30.24
C HIS A 3 -15.72 22.49 -29.07
N ASN A 4 -16.90 21.89 -29.03
CA ASN A 4 -17.29 20.82 -28.14
C ASN A 4 -16.65 19.52 -28.68
N SER A 5 -15.42 19.23 -28.27
CA SER A 5 -14.78 17.94 -28.59
C SER A 5 -15.21 16.90 -27.57
N GLN A 6 -16.42 16.41 -27.77
CA GLN A 6 -16.98 15.28 -27.05
C GLN A 6 -16.43 14.00 -27.70
N GLU A 7 -15.20 13.63 -27.38
CA GLU A 7 -14.68 12.28 -27.64
C GLU A 7 -14.38 11.61 -26.30
N SER A 8 -15.44 11.08 -25.67
CA SER A 8 -15.29 10.07 -24.64
C SER A 8 -15.44 8.69 -25.27
N ILE A 9 -14.39 8.24 -25.94
CA ILE A 9 -14.16 6.80 -26.07
C ILE A 9 -13.64 6.36 -24.70
N GLU A 10 -14.54 5.84 -23.88
CA GLU A 10 -14.20 5.21 -22.61
C GLU A 10 -13.40 3.94 -22.89
N ASP A 11 -12.08 4.10 -22.92
CA ASP A 11 -11.16 2.97 -22.92
C ASP A 11 -11.29 2.24 -21.56
N PRO A 12 -11.66 0.94 -21.54
CA PRO A 12 -11.70 0.12 -20.32
C PRO A 12 -10.33 0.01 -19.63
N SER A 13 -9.27 0.51 -20.26
CA SER A 13 -7.91 0.63 -19.71
C SER A 13 -7.67 1.86 -18.84
N ARG A 14 -8.67 2.73 -18.62
CA ARG A 14 -8.52 3.91 -17.73
C ARG A 14 -8.33 3.45 -16.29
N SER A 15 -7.06 3.35 -15.88
CA SER A 15 -6.68 3.13 -14.49
C SER A 15 -7.39 4.12 -13.58
N LEU A 16 -8.36 3.64 -12.80
CA LEU A 16 -9.02 4.42 -11.75
C LEU A 16 -7.97 5.11 -10.87
N LEU A 17 -8.03 6.44 -10.84
CA LEU A 17 -7.13 7.30 -10.10
C LEU A 17 -7.92 7.94 -8.95
N GLY A 18 -7.52 7.64 -7.72
CA GLY A 18 -8.03 8.33 -6.55
C GLY A 18 -7.30 9.64 -6.30
N TYR A 19 -7.95 10.54 -5.56
CA TYR A 19 -7.34 11.73 -4.99
C TYR A 19 -7.68 11.82 -3.50
N VAL A 20 -6.70 12.16 -2.68
CA VAL A 20 -6.88 12.43 -1.25
C VAL A 20 -6.11 13.67 -0.83
N HIS A 21 -6.79 14.54 -0.08
CA HIS A 21 -6.13 15.63 0.63
C HIS A 21 -5.97 15.22 2.10
N TYR A 22 -4.73 15.14 2.58
CA TYR A 22 -4.39 14.51 3.86
C TYR A 22 -5.02 15.20 5.08
N THR A 23 -5.40 16.48 4.96
CA THR A 23 -6.14 17.15 6.05
C THR A 23 -7.48 16.48 6.34
N PHE A 24 -8.10 15.81 5.37
CA PHE A 24 -9.30 15.02 5.60
C PHE A 24 -9.01 13.78 6.44
N VAL A 25 -7.88 13.10 6.19
CA VAL A 25 -7.42 11.96 6.99
C VAL A 25 -7.18 12.41 8.43
N ASN A 26 -6.43 13.50 8.63
CA ASN A 26 -6.19 14.08 9.94
C ASN A 26 -7.48 14.50 10.65
N GLY A 27 -8.40 15.13 9.92
CA GLY A 27 -9.70 15.55 10.45
C GLY A 27 -10.55 14.37 10.89
N SER A 28 -10.63 13.32 10.07
CA SER A 28 -11.38 12.10 10.38
C SER A 28 -10.77 11.35 11.57
N ARG A 29 -9.44 11.18 11.60
CA ARG A 29 -8.73 10.61 12.76
C ARG A 29 -8.99 11.40 14.03
N ASN A 30 -8.97 12.73 13.94
CA ASN A 30 -9.24 13.60 15.09
C ASN A 30 -10.69 13.47 15.58
N ARG A 31 -11.66 13.31 14.68
CA ARG A 31 -13.07 13.09 15.05
C ARG A 31 -13.31 11.74 15.69
N GLN A 32 -12.67 10.67 15.20
CA GLN A 32 -12.86 9.30 15.67
C GLN A 32 -12.58 9.14 17.18
N TYR A 33 -11.60 9.86 17.70
CA TYR A 33 -11.19 9.76 19.10
C TYR A 33 -11.64 10.93 19.96
N ARG A 34 -12.36 11.90 19.39
CA ARG A 34 -12.80 13.09 20.10
C ARG A 34 -13.75 12.68 21.24
N PRO A 35 -13.53 13.15 22.47
CA PRO A 35 -14.47 12.89 23.55
C PRO A 35 -15.84 13.50 23.22
N ALA A 36 -16.91 12.82 23.63
CA ALA A 36 -18.27 13.31 23.45
C ALA A 36 -18.44 14.70 24.09
N PRO A 37 -19.23 15.60 23.48
CA PRO A 37 -19.54 16.89 24.08
C PRO A 37 -20.43 16.68 25.30
N GLY A 38 -19.82 16.63 26.48
CA GLY A 38 -20.50 16.77 27.77
C GLY A 38 -20.13 18.12 28.36
N GLY A 39 -21.10 18.87 28.89
CA GLY A 39 -20.95 20.28 29.34
C GLY A 39 -19.95 20.55 30.48
N ARG A 40 -19.08 19.60 30.83
CA ARG A 40 -17.95 19.77 31.75
C ARG A 40 -16.64 19.37 31.05
N SER A 41 -15.54 20.03 31.40
CA SER A 41 -14.21 19.70 30.87
C SER A 41 -13.87 18.22 31.13
N ASN A 42 -13.80 17.41 30.07
CA ASN A 42 -13.41 15.99 30.15
C ASN A 42 -11.91 15.83 29.87
N GLU A 43 -11.08 16.25 30.82
CA GLU A 43 -9.62 16.20 30.69
C GLU A 43 -9.08 14.78 30.50
N ILE A 44 -9.67 13.80 31.20
CA ILE A 44 -9.29 12.38 31.07
C ILE A 44 -9.57 11.90 29.64
N GLY A 45 -10.76 12.21 29.10
CA GLY A 45 -11.13 11.92 27.72
C GLY A 45 -10.19 12.60 26.73
N TRP A 46 -9.78 13.84 27.00
CA TRP A 46 -8.82 14.54 26.16
C TRP A 46 -7.42 13.91 26.19
N ARG A 47 -6.94 13.47 27.36
CA ARG A 47 -5.68 12.73 27.49
C ARG A 47 -5.70 11.40 26.74
N ILE A 48 -6.82 10.66 26.80
CA ILE A 48 -7.01 9.41 26.04
C ILE A 48 -7.04 9.70 24.54
N HIS A 49 -7.79 10.72 24.11
CA HIS A 49 -7.85 11.19 22.72
C HIS A 49 -6.46 11.49 22.16
N LEU A 50 -5.68 12.32 22.86
CA LEU A 50 -4.32 12.68 22.44
C LEU A 50 -3.41 11.45 22.33
N LYS A 51 -3.47 10.53 23.31
CA LYS A 51 -2.70 9.28 23.27
C LYS A 51 -3.09 8.41 22.07
N ARG A 52 -4.39 8.25 21.78
CA ARG A 52 -4.88 7.45 20.64
C ARG A 52 -4.51 8.09 19.30
N LYS A 53 -4.65 9.41 19.19
CA LYS A 53 -4.25 10.17 18.01
C LYS A 53 -2.75 10.03 17.75
N ALA A 54 -1.91 10.17 18.78
CA ALA A 54 -0.46 10.00 18.65
C ALA A 54 -0.07 8.58 18.21
N ARG A 55 -0.77 7.55 18.71
CA ARG A 55 -0.52 6.14 18.32
C ARG A 55 -0.88 5.83 16.87
N THR A 56 -1.82 6.56 16.28
CA THR A 56 -2.37 6.29 14.94
C THR A 56 -1.94 7.29 13.89
N THR A 57 -1.23 8.34 14.30
CA THR A 57 -0.66 9.34 13.38
C THR A 57 0.79 8.95 13.12
N PRO A 58 1.20 8.74 11.86
CA PRO A 58 2.59 8.45 11.54
C PRO A 58 3.47 9.66 11.83
N LYS A 59 4.77 9.43 11.98
CA LYS A 59 5.76 10.51 12.11
C LYS A 59 5.81 11.36 10.84
N GLU A 60 5.89 10.70 9.70
CA GLU A 60 5.81 11.30 8.38
C GLU A 60 4.42 11.05 7.79
N TRP A 61 3.74 12.11 7.34
CA TRP A 61 2.40 11.97 6.78
C TRP A 61 2.35 11.06 5.55
N THR A 62 3.49 10.91 4.85
CA THR A 62 3.63 10.09 3.64
C THR A 62 3.67 8.58 3.90
N ASP A 63 3.89 8.20 5.15
CA ASP A 63 3.95 6.80 5.61
C ASP A 63 2.62 6.35 6.22
N ASP A 64 1.55 7.13 6.03
CA ASP A 64 0.26 6.85 6.63
C ASP A 64 -0.38 5.59 6.04
N PRO A 65 -0.69 4.56 6.88
CA PRO A 65 -1.32 3.33 6.40
C PRO A 65 -2.71 3.58 5.79
N TYR A 66 -3.36 4.72 6.05
CA TYR A 66 -4.63 5.06 5.41
C TYR A 66 -4.53 5.10 3.88
N PHE A 67 -3.37 5.42 3.29
CA PHE A 67 -3.22 5.38 1.83
C PHE A 67 -3.40 3.98 1.26
N VAL A 68 -2.96 2.95 2.00
CA VAL A 68 -3.19 1.55 1.62
C VAL A 68 -4.68 1.24 1.54
N CYS A 69 -5.47 1.70 2.52
CA CYS A 69 -6.92 1.52 2.53
C CYS A 69 -7.59 2.16 1.31
N HIS A 70 -7.14 3.34 0.89
CA HIS A 70 -7.66 3.99 -0.32
C HIS A 70 -7.31 3.19 -1.58
N LEU A 71 -6.07 2.72 -1.70
CA LEU A 71 -5.64 1.88 -2.84
C LEU A 71 -6.43 0.56 -2.91
N LEU A 72 -6.69 -0.07 -1.77
CA LEU A 72 -7.53 -1.26 -1.65
C LEU A 72 -8.98 -0.97 -2.06
N ALA A 73 -9.57 0.13 -1.59
CA ALA A 73 -10.93 0.52 -1.95
C ALA A 73 -11.08 0.76 -3.46
N LEU A 74 -10.06 1.36 -4.11
CA LEU A 74 -10.03 1.53 -5.56
C LEU A 74 -9.95 0.18 -6.28
N ALA A 75 -9.15 -0.77 -5.78
CA ALA A 75 -9.06 -2.11 -6.36
C ALA A 75 -10.38 -2.88 -6.21
N GLN A 76 -11.02 -2.79 -5.03
CA GLN A 76 -12.35 -3.36 -4.79
C GLN A 76 -13.42 -2.77 -5.71
N LEU A 77 -13.38 -1.46 -5.98
CA LEU A 77 -14.31 -0.83 -6.90
C LEU A 77 -14.13 -1.37 -8.33
N LYS A 78 -12.88 -1.56 -8.79
CA LYS A 78 -12.58 -2.18 -10.08
C LYS A 78 -13.07 -3.63 -10.15
N ASP A 79 -12.82 -4.39 -9.09
CA ASP A 79 -13.25 -5.79 -8.99
C ASP A 79 -14.78 -5.93 -9.03
N ARG A 80 -15.51 -5.05 -8.35
CA ARG A 80 -16.99 -5.03 -8.36
C ARG A 80 -17.59 -4.63 -9.70
N ASN A 81 -16.98 -3.67 -10.39
CA ASN A 81 -17.46 -3.21 -11.70
C ASN A 81 -17.18 -4.21 -12.83
N ARG A 82 -16.61 -5.35 -12.49
CA ARG A 82 -16.27 -6.38 -13.44
C ARG A 82 -17.50 -7.13 -13.93
N THR A 83 -17.81 -6.91 -15.20
CA THR A 83 -18.70 -7.75 -15.98
C THR A 83 -17.85 -8.88 -16.59
N VAL A 84 -18.11 -10.12 -16.16
CA VAL A 84 -17.79 -11.39 -16.86
C VAL A 84 -16.35 -11.99 -16.64
N ASN A 85 -16.35 -13.27 -16.21
CA ASN A 85 -15.27 -14.30 -16.14
C ASN A 85 -14.36 -14.44 -14.89
N PRO A 86 -14.85 -14.87 -13.72
CA PRO A 86 -14.06 -15.06 -12.48
C PRO A 86 -12.83 -16.00 -12.55
N SER A 87 -12.55 -16.69 -13.68
CA SER A 87 -11.59 -17.80 -13.72
C SER A 87 -10.11 -17.44 -13.89
N LYS A 88 -9.72 -16.15 -13.92
CA LYS A 88 -8.30 -15.76 -14.03
C LYS A 88 -7.87 -14.92 -12.83
N PRO A 89 -6.71 -15.20 -12.19
CA PRO A 89 -6.14 -14.31 -11.22
C PRO A 89 -5.83 -12.97 -11.90
N ILE A 90 -6.36 -11.89 -11.35
CA ILE A 90 -6.25 -10.56 -11.92
C ILE A 90 -5.49 -9.67 -10.95
N THR A 91 -4.60 -8.87 -11.52
CA THR A 91 -3.90 -7.80 -10.81
C THR A 91 -4.54 -6.47 -11.15
N TYR A 92 -5.03 -5.78 -10.13
CA TYR A 92 -5.60 -4.44 -10.21
C TYR A 92 -4.52 -3.41 -9.92
N THR A 93 -4.24 -2.52 -10.89
CA THR A 93 -3.39 -1.37 -10.64
C THR A 93 -4.22 -0.24 -10.03
N SER A 94 -4.00 0.08 -8.76
CA SER A 94 -4.61 1.22 -8.08
C SER A 94 -3.63 2.37 -7.99
N ARG A 95 -4.10 3.59 -8.29
CA ARG A 95 -3.29 4.80 -8.18
C ARG A 95 -4.00 5.85 -7.33
N LEU A 96 -3.26 6.54 -6.49
CA LEU A 96 -3.77 7.55 -5.58
C LEU A 96 -2.85 8.77 -5.57
N LEU A 97 -3.40 9.93 -5.90
CA LEU A 97 -2.73 11.20 -5.69
C LEU A 97 -3.00 11.70 -4.27
N ALA A 98 -1.94 12.01 -3.53
CA ALA A 98 -2.03 12.55 -2.18
C ALA A 98 -1.40 13.93 -2.10
N THR A 99 -2.12 14.86 -1.49
CA THR A 99 -1.67 16.23 -1.20
C THR A 99 -1.76 16.52 0.28
N HIS A 100 -0.97 17.49 0.73
CA HIS A 100 -0.94 17.92 2.13
C HIS A 100 -0.88 19.45 2.19
N ILE A 101 -1.64 20.07 3.10
CA ILE A 101 -1.75 21.55 3.18
C ILE A 101 -0.41 22.24 3.49
N HIS A 102 0.48 21.56 4.21
CA HIS A 102 1.82 22.05 4.51
C HIS A 102 2.87 21.63 3.47
N GLU A 103 2.52 20.77 2.51
CA GLU A 103 3.42 20.40 1.42
C GLU A 103 3.21 21.33 0.22
N LYS A 104 4.23 22.11 -0.11
CA LYS A 104 4.17 23.17 -1.13
C LYS A 104 5.00 22.86 -2.37
N HIS A 105 5.76 21.77 -2.38
CA HIS A 105 6.76 21.50 -3.41
C HIS A 105 6.36 20.34 -4.32
N PHE A 106 5.60 19.37 -3.82
CA PHE A 106 5.20 18.20 -4.62
C PHE A 106 3.83 17.64 -4.25
N ILE A 107 3.26 16.90 -5.19
CA ILE A 107 2.19 15.93 -4.97
C ILE A 107 2.80 14.53 -4.95
N ILE A 108 2.23 13.59 -4.18
CA ILE A 108 2.70 12.20 -4.18
C ILE A 108 1.73 11.34 -4.98
N LEU A 109 2.26 10.59 -5.93
CA LEU A 109 1.57 9.49 -6.59
C LEU A 109 1.92 8.18 -5.87
N TYR A 110 0.92 7.57 -5.27
CA TYR A 110 0.98 6.21 -4.76
C TYR A 110 0.45 5.25 -5.82
N GLU A 111 1.11 4.12 -5.99
CA GLU A 111 0.68 3.05 -6.87
C GLU A 111 0.85 1.70 -6.18
N ALA A 112 -0.13 0.83 -6.36
CA ALA A 112 -0.07 -0.55 -5.90
C ALA A 112 -0.69 -1.49 -6.94
N GLN A 113 -0.05 -2.63 -7.14
CA GLN A 113 -0.62 -3.77 -7.83
C GLN A 113 -1.26 -4.69 -6.80
N ILE A 114 -2.58 -4.83 -6.84
CA ILE A 114 -3.38 -5.55 -5.85
C ILE A 114 -4.04 -6.72 -6.56
N THR A 115 -3.77 -7.94 -6.10
CA THR A 115 -4.35 -9.14 -6.71
C THR A 115 -5.77 -9.40 -6.21
N SER A 116 -6.57 -10.11 -7.01
CA SER A 116 -7.87 -10.64 -6.59
C SER A 116 -7.75 -11.55 -5.36
N GLU A 117 -6.61 -12.23 -5.17
CA GLU A 117 -6.31 -13.02 -3.97
C GLU A 117 -6.31 -12.14 -2.71
N VAL A 118 -5.60 -11.01 -2.71
CA VAL A 118 -5.59 -10.07 -1.58
C VAL A 118 -7.01 -9.57 -1.29
N LEU A 119 -7.79 -9.23 -2.32
CA LEU A 119 -9.16 -8.75 -2.15
C LEU A 119 -10.10 -9.83 -1.59
N ASN A 120 -9.97 -11.06 -2.08
CA ASN A 120 -10.75 -12.21 -1.62
C ASN A 120 -10.41 -12.55 -0.17
N ALA A 121 -9.12 -12.53 0.18
CA ALA A 121 -8.66 -12.82 1.52
C ALA A 121 -9.06 -11.75 2.53
N LEU A 122 -9.11 -10.47 2.13
CA LEU A 122 -9.72 -9.41 2.96
C LEU A 122 -11.22 -9.61 3.18
N SER A 123 -11.93 -10.17 2.20
CA SER A 123 -13.36 -10.45 2.29
C SER A 123 -13.67 -11.67 3.17
N HIS A 124 -12.79 -12.68 3.13
CA HIS A 124 -12.92 -13.95 3.85
C HIS A 124 -11.77 -14.15 4.84
N TRP A 125 -11.45 -13.10 5.61
CA TRP A 125 -10.26 -13.07 6.46
C TRP A 125 -10.19 -14.17 7.52
N ARG A 126 -11.34 -14.78 7.88
CA ARG A 126 -11.41 -15.90 8.84
C ARG A 126 -11.01 -17.24 8.23
N ASP A 127 -11.11 -17.35 6.91
CA ASP A 127 -10.87 -18.59 6.16
C ASP A 127 -9.45 -18.62 5.56
N ALA A 128 -8.67 -17.56 5.77
CA ALA A 128 -7.30 -17.45 5.28
C ALA A 128 -6.38 -18.43 6.02
N THR A 129 -6.09 -19.56 5.38
CA THR A 129 -5.20 -20.60 5.89
C THR A 129 -3.74 -20.38 5.49
N THR A 130 -3.48 -19.53 4.49
CA THR A 130 -2.15 -19.20 3.98
C THR A 130 -1.78 -17.74 4.25
N PRO A 131 -0.48 -17.43 4.47
CA PRO A 131 -0.01 -16.05 4.54
C PRO A 131 -0.27 -15.30 3.24
N ILE A 132 -0.95 -14.16 3.32
CA ILE A 132 -1.22 -13.29 2.17
C ILE A 132 0.00 -12.43 1.91
N GLN A 133 0.46 -12.39 0.65
CA GLN A 133 1.47 -11.43 0.24
C GLN A 133 0.84 -10.05 0.07
N TRP A 134 1.21 -9.09 0.92
CA TRP A 134 0.74 -7.71 0.80
C TRP A 134 1.33 -7.02 -0.43
N PRO A 135 0.55 -6.14 -1.08
CA PRO A 135 0.98 -5.45 -2.29
C PRO A 135 2.12 -4.46 -1.98
N THR A 136 3.13 -4.45 -2.85
CA THR A 136 4.19 -3.43 -2.79
C THR A 136 3.65 -2.09 -3.26
N ILE A 137 3.82 -1.06 -2.43
CA ILE A 137 3.36 0.29 -2.72
C ILE A 137 4.53 1.12 -3.25
N LYS A 138 4.45 1.51 -4.52
CA LYS A 138 5.37 2.47 -5.14
C LYS A 138 4.91 3.88 -4.81
N ARG A 139 5.88 4.77 -4.59
CA ARG A 139 5.64 6.17 -4.25
C ARG A 139 6.53 7.04 -5.12
N LYS A 140 5.93 8.01 -5.81
CA LYS A 140 6.66 8.96 -6.64
C LYS A 140 6.26 10.39 -6.26
N ARG A 141 7.26 11.24 -6.03
CA ARG A 141 7.05 12.67 -5.78
C ARG A 141 7.06 13.39 -7.12
N ILE A 142 6.02 14.16 -7.39
CA ILE A 142 5.88 14.95 -8.61
C ILE A 142 5.96 16.42 -8.21
N PRO A 143 7.06 17.12 -8.53
CA PRO A 143 7.23 18.52 -8.15
C PRO A 143 6.18 19.41 -8.82
N TYR A 144 5.62 20.39 -8.09
CA TYR A 144 4.70 21.37 -8.68
C TYR A 144 5.41 22.30 -9.68
N GLN A 145 6.66 22.64 -9.39
CA GLN A 145 7.45 23.50 -10.26
C GLN A 145 8.25 22.68 -11.30
N PRO A 146 8.40 23.19 -12.54
CA PRO A 146 7.77 24.41 -13.04
C PRO A 146 6.27 24.21 -13.36
N TYR A 147 5.45 25.24 -13.12
CA TYR A 147 3.99 25.15 -13.10
C TYR A 147 3.36 24.99 -14.49
N ASP A 148 4.00 25.59 -15.50
CA ASP A 148 3.61 25.53 -16.91
C ASP A 148 3.60 24.09 -17.47
N THR A 149 4.53 23.25 -17.00
CA THR A 149 4.65 21.84 -17.41
C THR A 149 4.07 20.85 -16.40
N PHE A 150 3.51 21.33 -15.28
CA PHE A 150 3.04 20.46 -14.20
C PHE A 150 2.00 19.46 -14.66
N ALA A 151 0.97 19.91 -15.40
CA ALA A 151 -0.09 19.04 -15.89
C ALA A 151 0.45 17.92 -16.80
N SER A 152 1.34 18.28 -17.73
CA SER A 152 1.97 17.32 -18.65
C SER A 152 2.81 16.30 -17.90
N ARG A 153 3.60 16.73 -16.90
CA ARG A 153 4.38 15.83 -16.05
C ARG A 153 3.47 14.90 -15.24
N LEU A 154 2.43 15.44 -14.60
CA LEU A 154 1.47 14.63 -13.84
C LEU A 154 0.82 13.55 -14.72
N ILE A 155 0.41 13.90 -15.94
CA ILE A 155 -0.19 12.95 -16.88
C ILE A 155 0.82 11.89 -17.33
N ALA A 156 2.06 12.29 -17.64
CA ALA A 156 3.13 11.37 -18.02
C ALA A 156 3.36 10.34 -16.91
N GLU A 157 3.44 10.80 -15.66
CA GLU A 157 3.61 9.96 -14.48
C GLU A 157 2.47 8.97 -14.25
N ILE A 158 1.23 9.40 -14.49
CA ILE A 158 0.07 8.53 -14.44
C ILE A 158 0.09 7.52 -15.60
N ARG A 159 0.74 7.80 -16.74
CA ARG A 159 0.75 6.92 -17.91
C ARG A 159 1.92 5.93 -17.92
N GLU A 160 3.10 6.33 -17.46
CA GLU A 160 4.35 5.55 -17.55
C GLU A 160 4.30 4.23 -16.78
N SER A 161 3.44 4.09 -15.77
CA SER A 161 3.37 2.87 -14.97
C SER A 161 2.48 1.78 -15.56
N ARG A 162 2.71 1.43 -16.83
CA ARG A 162 2.34 0.11 -17.36
C ARG A 162 3.49 -0.86 -17.08
N PRO A 163 3.25 -2.11 -16.68
CA PRO A 163 4.32 -3.09 -16.68
C PRO A 163 4.80 -3.23 -18.13
N SER A 164 6.11 -3.04 -18.36
CA SER A 164 6.75 -3.66 -19.50
C SER A 164 6.62 -5.17 -19.31
N ASP A 165 5.61 -5.77 -19.96
CA ASP A 165 5.70 -7.15 -20.38
C ASP A 165 6.77 -7.21 -21.47
N SER A 166 8.03 -7.25 -21.06
CA SER A 166 9.16 -7.57 -21.92
C SER A 166 9.88 -8.78 -21.34
N LEU A 167 9.19 -9.91 -21.34
CA LEU A 167 9.81 -11.23 -21.46
C LEU A 167 9.22 -11.90 -22.70
N SER A 168 9.43 -11.29 -23.86
CA SER A 168 9.29 -11.97 -25.14
C SER A 168 10.65 -12.55 -25.53
N ASN A 169 10.68 -13.87 -25.62
CA ASN A 169 11.52 -14.66 -26.52
C ASN A 169 13.00 -14.85 -26.14
N ILE A 170 13.25 -15.86 -25.31
CA ILE A 170 14.37 -16.78 -25.58
C ILE A 170 13.74 -18.16 -25.77
N SER A 171 13.55 -18.51 -27.04
CA SER A 171 13.18 -19.85 -27.47
C SER A 171 14.36 -20.43 -28.25
N ASP A 172 14.62 -21.70 -27.93
CA ASP A 172 15.30 -22.76 -28.67
C ASP A 172 16.81 -22.92 -28.67
N GLY A 173 17.20 -24.05 -28.04
CA GLY A 173 18.13 -25.05 -28.54
C GLY A 173 19.59 -24.80 -28.16
N VAL A 174 20.39 -25.76 -27.68
CA VAL A 174 20.36 -27.21 -27.84
C VAL A 174 21.19 -27.85 -26.71
N ASP A 175 20.79 -29.06 -26.34
CA ASP A 175 21.47 -30.14 -25.59
C ASP A 175 23.01 -30.12 -25.48
N SER A 176 23.54 -30.55 -24.33
CA SER A 176 24.63 -31.56 -24.19
C SER A 176 25.03 -31.77 -22.71
N VAL A 177 24.57 -32.90 -22.17
CA VAL A 177 25.20 -33.85 -21.24
C VAL A 177 26.66 -33.58 -20.83
N ASP A 178 26.95 -33.58 -19.53
CA ASP A 178 27.83 -34.60 -18.93
C ASP A 178 27.82 -34.59 -17.39
N GLU A 179 27.69 -35.80 -16.84
CA GLU A 179 27.85 -36.17 -15.44
C GLU A 179 29.26 -35.82 -14.94
N HIS A 180 29.45 -35.67 -13.62
CA HIS A 180 30.49 -36.40 -12.86
C HIS A 180 30.33 -36.17 -11.35
N GLY A 181 30.39 -37.29 -10.63
CA GLY A 181 29.99 -37.46 -9.23
C GLY A 181 30.93 -36.91 -8.15
N GLY A 182 30.47 -37.09 -6.92
CA GLY A 182 31.20 -36.82 -5.69
C GLY A 182 30.30 -37.00 -4.47
N GLU A 183 30.13 -38.24 -4.02
CA GLU A 183 29.46 -38.61 -2.77
C GLU A 183 30.38 -38.43 -1.54
N ARG A 184 29.76 -37.96 -0.43
CA ARG A 184 30.03 -38.22 1.02
C ARG A 184 31.20 -37.51 1.74
N PRO A 185 31.19 -37.43 3.10
CA PRO A 185 30.11 -37.55 4.09
C PRO A 185 30.09 -36.44 5.19
N TYR A 186 29.03 -36.51 5.99
CA TYR A 186 28.72 -35.87 7.28
C TYR A 186 29.82 -36.03 8.35
N GLU A 187 30.03 -35.01 9.19
CA GLU A 187 30.22 -35.18 10.65
C GLU A 187 29.69 -33.94 11.43
N PRO A 188 29.03 -34.15 12.58
CA PRO A 188 28.63 -33.11 13.53
C PRO A 188 29.66 -33.00 14.67
N GLU A 189 29.67 -31.88 15.39
CA GLU A 189 30.18 -31.67 16.76
C GLU A 189 30.29 -30.14 16.97
N ASP A 190 30.21 -29.53 18.15
CA ASP A 190 30.02 -29.92 19.54
C ASP A 190 29.83 -28.59 20.33
N SER A 191 29.32 -28.69 21.56
CA SER A 191 29.53 -27.85 22.76
C SER A 191 29.73 -26.33 22.61
N GLY A 192 29.13 -25.45 23.42
CA GLY A 192 28.44 -25.59 24.68
C GLY A 192 28.42 -24.22 25.39
N SER A 193 27.55 -24.12 26.39
CA SER A 193 27.63 -23.23 27.56
C SER A 193 27.71 -21.70 27.36
N SER A 194 26.66 -21.01 27.84
CA SER A 194 26.86 -20.00 28.90
C SER A 194 25.60 -19.80 29.74
N LYS A 195 25.77 -20.03 31.05
CA LYS A 195 24.85 -19.75 32.17
C LYS A 195 24.75 -18.23 32.45
N MET A 196 23.61 -17.79 32.98
CA MET A 196 23.44 -16.94 34.20
C MET A 196 21.99 -16.43 34.23
N MET A 197 21.09 -17.02 35.01
CA MET A 197 20.81 -16.76 36.43
C MET A 197 20.43 -15.30 36.72
N ARG A 198 19.15 -15.06 37.03
CA ARG A 198 18.70 -13.87 37.76
C ARG A 198 17.74 -14.33 38.86
N THR A 199 18.24 -14.27 40.09
CA THR A 199 17.49 -14.38 41.35
C THR A 199 17.27 -12.99 41.91
N SER A 200 16.09 -12.78 42.55
CA SER A 200 15.77 -11.91 43.71
C SER A 200 14.26 -11.64 43.65
N LYS A 201 13.41 -12.29 44.47
CA LYS A 201 13.08 -12.06 45.90
C LYS A 201 12.51 -10.66 46.24
N GLU A 202 11.24 -10.72 46.64
CA GLU A 202 10.43 -9.99 47.63
C GLU A 202 10.92 -8.68 48.29
N ALA A 203 9.98 -7.73 48.40
CA ALA A 203 9.51 -7.05 49.62
C ALA A 203 8.14 -6.41 49.26
N GLY A 204 7.05 -6.47 50.03
CA GLY A 204 6.94 -6.58 51.48
C GLY A 204 6.77 -5.19 52.09
N LEU A 205 5.57 -4.60 51.96
CA LEU A 205 4.87 -3.71 52.90
C LEU A 205 3.53 -3.28 52.30
#